data_AF-A0A522DJ13-F1
#
_entry.id   AF-A0A522DJ13-F1
#
_cell.length_a   1.000
_cell.length_b   1.000
_cell.length_c   1.000
_cell.angle_alpha   90.00
_cell.angle_beta   90.00
_cell.angle_gamma   90.00
#
_symmetry.space_group_name_H-M   'P 1'
#
loop_
_entity.id
_entity.type
_entity.pdbx_description
1 polymer ?
#
loop_
_entity_poly.entity_id
_entity_poly.type
_entity_poly.pdbx_seq_one_letter_code
_entity_poly.pdbx_strand_id
1 'polypeptide(L)'
;MAKTPSSVAKENAQWFIPSTLLSREAEKQRAGGSYHAVWCDFDNHTLLTDIQAVLAGLMCSHVIYSSRSSTLERQKWRVIIPLATPANACDWKRVAATINDRFEQAGIVPDRASERVNQICYLPNRGEYYQFHIEQNLEPLNWREALADELAEKQRQADQEKLRLDQLKEQSRLKAIERMATGSHSPIEAFNHSYLVMQCLELYGYTRVGKKYLSPNSGSGNAGVTIQGHRWTSSHGSDAGIGKTNKNGGGCNGDAFDLFTWYEHRGNRNAALKAAGDMFTVNGKPINKANQRAYMENNSTAKADKKIVTVSPAVPLKVKSEEVSLTLQNNNRIVRESNNPLSDIENTEGAGGTEGTAYSDVACDGSPINHDERTEGTIPHFEGDIDPLHDTDGNG
;
A
#
# COMPACT_ATOMS: atom_id res chain seq x y z
N MET A 1 -14.28 32.13 -20.11
CA MET A 1 -15.08 31.40 -19.09
C MET A 1 -15.15 32.15 -17.75
N ALA A 2 -14.03 32.55 -17.13
CA ALA A 2 -14.08 33.26 -15.83
C ALA A 2 -14.73 34.67 -15.88
N LYS A 3 -14.53 35.43 -16.96
CA LYS A 3 -15.11 36.78 -17.14
C LYS A 3 -16.64 36.77 -17.27
N THR A 4 -17.16 35.76 -17.96
CA THR A 4 -18.58 35.56 -18.28
C THR A 4 -18.94 34.08 -18.06
N PRO A 5 -19.08 33.65 -16.79
CA PRO A 5 -19.42 32.27 -16.47
C PRO A 5 -20.90 32.00 -16.75
N SER A 6 -21.25 30.73 -16.95
CA SER A 6 -22.65 30.30 -16.91
C SER A 6 -23.21 30.39 -15.48
N SER A 7 -24.54 30.35 -15.34
CA SER A 7 -25.22 30.20 -14.05
C SER A 7 -26.21 29.05 -14.14
N VAL A 8 -25.74 27.84 -13.88
CA VAL A 8 -26.50 26.60 -14.04
C VAL A 8 -26.41 25.72 -12.79
N ALA A 9 -27.43 24.90 -12.53
CA ALA A 9 -27.41 23.93 -11.44
C ALA A 9 -26.13 23.06 -11.46
N LYS A 10 -25.69 22.59 -10.29
CA LYS A 10 -24.36 21.99 -10.10
C LYS A 10 -24.14 20.75 -10.97
N GLU A 11 -25.20 19.97 -11.16
CA GLU A 11 -25.30 18.80 -12.03
C GLU A 11 -25.04 19.11 -13.51
N ASN A 12 -25.32 20.34 -13.95
CA ASN A 12 -25.11 20.82 -15.31
C ASN A 12 -23.83 21.68 -15.44
N ALA A 13 -23.11 21.88 -14.34
CA ALA A 13 -21.90 22.68 -14.33
C ALA A 13 -20.76 21.92 -15.04
N GLN A 14 -19.99 22.64 -15.85
CA GLN A 14 -18.80 22.08 -16.46
C GLN A 14 -17.69 21.87 -15.42
N TRP A 15 -16.88 20.84 -15.64
CA TRP A 15 -15.77 20.46 -14.78
C TRP A 15 -14.67 19.82 -15.62
N PHE A 16 -13.47 19.74 -15.07
CA PHE A 16 -12.35 19.08 -15.69
C PHE A 16 -11.50 18.34 -14.66
N ILE A 17 -10.71 17.39 -15.14
CA ILE A 17 -9.52 16.90 -14.45
C ILE A 17 -8.35 17.51 -15.23
N PRO A 18 -7.31 18.07 -14.60
CA PRO A 18 -6.23 18.76 -15.32
C PRO A 18 -5.30 17.82 -16.11
N SER A 19 -5.77 16.63 -16.49
CA SER A 19 -5.03 15.57 -17.19
C SER A 19 -5.53 15.41 -18.62
N THR A 20 -4.63 15.17 -19.57
CA THR A 20 -4.99 14.81 -20.96
C THR A 20 -5.57 13.40 -21.07
N LEU A 21 -5.35 12.54 -20.08
CA LEU A 21 -5.98 11.23 -20.02
C LEU A 21 -7.47 11.38 -19.69
N LEU A 22 -8.34 11.04 -20.64
CA LEU A 22 -9.80 11.14 -20.52
C LEU A 22 -10.39 9.99 -19.67
N SER A 23 -9.97 9.90 -18.41
CA SER A 23 -10.47 8.91 -17.46
C SER A 23 -10.76 9.52 -16.09
N ARG A 24 -11.83 9.07 -15.44
CA ARG A 24 -12.16 9.42 -14.04
C ARG A 24 -11.69 8.37 -13.04
N GLU A 25 -11.11 7.27 -13.52
CA GLU A 25 -10.61 6.19 -12.67
C GLU A 25 -9.24 6.58 -12.10
N ALA A 26 -9.13 6.58 -10.78
CA ALA A 26 -7.90 6.96 -10.09
C ALA A 26 -6.71 6.09 -10.49
N GLU A 27 -6.92 4.79 -10.73
CA GLU A 27 -5.85 3.86 -11.12
C GLU A 27 -5.29 4.18 -12.50
N LYS A 28 -6.14 4.38 -13.50
CA LYS A 28 -5.72 4.81 -14.84
C LYS A 28 -4.98 6.14 -14.81
N GLN A 29 -5.49 7.09 -14.02
CA GLN A 29 -4.84 8.39 -13.83
C GLN A 29 -3.47 8.29 -13.16
N ARG A 30 -3.28 7.36 -12.20
CA ARG A 30 -1.95 7.10 -11.61
C ARG A 30 -0.98 6.49 -12.61
N ALA A 31 -1.46 5.59 -13.47
CA ALA A 31 -0.62 4.86 -14.41
C ALA A 31 -0.18 5.70 -15.62
N GLY A 32 -1.04 6.61 -16.12
CA GLY A 32 -0.77 7.31 -17.38
C GLY A 32 -1.32 8.75 -17.47
N GLY A 33 -1.70 9.36 -16.35
CA GLY A 33 -2.14 10.76 -16.35
C GLY A 33 -1.00 11.74 -16.63
N SER A 34 -1.26 12.73 -17.50
CA SER A 34 -0.34 13.83 -17.84
C SER A 34 -1.03 15.15 -17.55
N TYR A 35 -0.57 15.85 -16.51
CA TYR A 35 -1.29 16.97 -15.91
C TYR A 35 -0.70 18.32 -16.31
N HIS A 36 -1.54 19.23 -16.80
CA HIS A 36 -1.13 20.53 -17.34
C HIS A 36 -1.47 21.73 -16.44
N ALA A 37 -2.15 21.48 -15.32
CA ALA A 37 -2.48 22.51 -14.33
C ALA A 37 -2.59 21.90 -12.94
N VAL A 38 -2.37 22.71 -11.91
CA VAL A 38 -2.82 22.44 -10.55
C VAL A 38 -4.04 23.31 -10.27
N TRP A 39 -4.91 22.85 -9.37
CA TRP A 39 -5.99 23.66 -8.87
C TRP A 39 -6.13 23.50 -7.35
N CYS A 40 -6.60 24.56 -6.71
CA CYS A 40 -6.85 24.61 -5.27
C CYS A 40 -8.33 24.95 -5.05
N ASP A 41 -8.93 24.40 -3.99
CA ASP A 41 -10.29 24.71 -3.56
C ASP A 41 -10.27 25.25 -2.13
N PHE A 42 -10.99 26.35 -1.90
CA PHE A 42 -11.05 27.05 -0.62
C PHE A 42 -12.51 27.19 -0.20
N ASP A 43 -12.94 26.33 0.73
CA ASP A 43 -14.33 26.25 1.21
C ASP A 43 -14.61 27.11 2.46
N ASN A 44 -13.55 27.59 3.10
CA ASN A 44 -13.61 28.54 4.21
C ASN A 44 -13.60 29.97 3.67
N HIS A 45 -14.11 30.91 4.48
CA HIS A 45 -14.06 32.32 4.12
C HIS A 45 -12.60 32.78 4.05
N THR A 46 -12.20 33.30 2.90
CA THR A 46 -10.89 33.91 2.68
C THR A 46 -11.06 35.11 1.75
N LEU A 47 -10.29 36.18 1.94
CA LEU A 47 -10.34 37.32 1.03
C LEU A 47 -9.55 37.02 -0.25
N LEU A 48 -10.01 37.58 -1.38
CA LEU A 48 -9.32 37.44 -2.67
C LEU A 48 -7.87 37.93 -2.59
N THR A 49 -7.62 39.02 -1.85
CA THR A 49 -6.30 39.62 -1.67
C THR A 49 -5.31 38.69 -0.97
N ASP A 50 -5.77 37.87 -0.03
CA ASP A 50 -4.90 36.94 0.70
C ASP A 50 -4.44 35.82 -0.24
N ILE A 51 -5.34 35.33 -1.10
CA ILE A 51 -5.00 34.35 -2.14
C ILE A 51 -4.00 34.94 -3.13
N GLN A 52 -4.23 36.19 -3.58
CA GLN A 52 -3.32 36.89 -4.49
C GLN A 52 -1.93 37.08 -3.87
N ALA A 53 -1.85 37.39 -2.57
CA ALA A 53 -0.58 37.55 -1.88
C ALA A 53 0.28 36.28 -1.89
N VAL A 54 -0.34 35.10 -1.68
CA VAL A 54 0.37 33.81 -1.79
C VAL A 54 0.83 33.55 -3.23
N LEU A 55 -0.06 33.79 -4.21
CA LEU A 55 0.25 33.55 -5.62
C LEU A 55 1.31 34.50 -6.18
N ALA A 56 1.43 35.72 -5.65
CA ALA A 56 2.50 36.64 -6.00
C ALA A 56 3.90 36.04 -5.74
N GLY A 57 4.04 35.22 -4.70
CA GLY A 57 5.29 34.49 -4.40
C GLY A 57 5.62 33.35 -5.36
N LEU A 58 4.66 32.90 -6.18
CA LEU A 58 4.89 31.89 -7.22
C LEU A 58 5.25 32.52 -8.57
N MET A 59 4.95 33.81 -8.77
CA MET A 59 5.25 34.56 -10.00
C MET A 59 4.77 33.86 -11.28
N CYS A 60 3.56 33.29 -11.25
CA CYS A 60 3.01 32.53 -12.37
C CYS A 60 1.62 33.02 -12.81
N SER A 61 1.25 32.72 -14.05
CA SER A 61 -0.13 32.89 -14.50
C SER A 61 -1.09 32.03 -13.69
N HIS A 62 -2.29 32.54 -13.47
CA HIS A 62 -3.32 31.86 -12.71
C HIS A 62 -4.71 32.47 -12.93
N VAL A 63 -5.73 31.70 -12.59
CA VAL A 63 -7.13 32.15 -12.59
C VAL A 63 -7.73 31.87 -11.22
N ILE A 64 -8.25 32.91 -10.56
CA ILE A 64 -9.01 32.82 -9.32
C ILE A 64 -10.47 33.11 -9.64
N TYR A 65 -11.40 32.34 -9.10
CA TYR A 65 -12.82 32.60 -9.25
C TYR A 65 -13.62 32.10 -8.05
N SER A 66 -14.72 32.79 -7.76
CA SER A 66 -15.62 32.36 -6.70
C SER A 66 -16.27 31.02 -7.06
N SER A 67 -16.43 30.16 -6.06
CA SER A 67 -17.23 28.95 -6.23
C SER A 67 -18.73 29.30 -6.35
N ARG A 68 -19.54 28.41 -6.95
CA ARG A 68 -21.00 28.65 -7.12
C ARG A 68 -21.73 28.93 -5.79
N SER A 69 -21.29 28.31 -4.70
CA SER A 69 -21.92 28.46 -3.38
C SER A 69 -21.28 29.57 -2.53
N SER A 70 -20.42 30.39 -3.13
CA SER A 70 -19.86 31.57 -2.48
C SER A 70 -20.95 32.61 -2.21
N THR A 71 -20.91 33.23 -1.04
CA THR A 71 -21.73 34.39 -0.66
C THR A 71 -20.82 35.55 -0.26
N LEU A 72 -21.37 36.74 -0.05
CA LEU A 72 -20.59 37.90 0.36
C LEU A 72 -19.92 37.68 1.73
N GLU A 73 -20.61 37.01 2.65
CA GLU A 73 -20.18 36.71 4.02
C GLU A 73 -19.27 35.48 4.09
N ARG A 74 -19.36 34.57 3.12
CA ARG A 74 -18.53 33.36 3.03
C ARG A 74 -17.97 33.20 1.64
N GLN A 75 -16.89 33.94 1.39
CA GLN A 75 -16.21 33.96 0.11
C GLN A 75 -15.38 32.68 -0.05
N LYS A 76 -15.80 31.84 -0.99
CA LYS A 76 -15.17 30.58 -1.36
C LYS A 76 -14.56 30.68 -2.74
N TRP A 77 -13.39 30.08 -2.92
CA TRP A 77 -12.57 30.31 -4.11
C TRP A 77 -12.06 29.02 -4.70
N ARG A 78 -11.86 29.03 -6.03
CA ARG A 78 -10.99 28.10 -6.72
C ARG A 78 -9.88 28.85 -7.41
N VAL A 79 -8.71 28.24 -7.44
CA VAL A 79 -7.54 28.74 -8.17
C VAL A 79 -7.14 27.68 -9.18
N ILE A 80 -6.81 28.07 -10.41
CA ILE A 80 -6.20 27.22 -11.42
C ILE A 80 -4.85 27.83 -11.80
N ILE A 81 -3.79 27.02 -11.75
CA ILE A 81 -2.41 27.40 -12.03
C ILE A 81 -1.91 26.51 -13.18
N PRO A 82 -1.76 27.05 -14.40
CA PRO A 82 -1.15 26.32 -15.51
C PRO A 82 0.30 25.94 -15.20
N LEU A 83 0.72 24.76 -15.64
CA LEU A 83 2.11 24.29 -15.53
C LEU A 83 2.86 24.50 -16.84
N ALA A 84 4.10 24.99 -16.77
CA ALA A 84 4.95 25.18 -17.95
C ALA A 84 5.33 23.87 -18.63
N THR A 85 5.48 22.79 -17.86
CA THR A 85 5.69 21.44 -18.34
C THR A 85 4.70 20.49 -17.68
N PRO A 86 4.14 19.51 -18.41
CA PRO A 86 3.21 18.57 -17.81
C PRO A 86 3.90 17.71 -16.75
N ALA A 87 3.16 17.41 -15.68
CA ALA A 87 3.61 16.52 -14.63
C ALA A 87 2.95 15.14 -14.78
N ASN A 88 3.69 14.06 -14.52
CA ASN A 88 3.08 12.74 -14.31
C ASN A 88 2.27 12.73 -13.00
N ALA A 89 1.48 11.69 -12.74
CA ALA A 89 0.62 11.62 -11.57
C ALA A 89 1.34 11.74 -10.21
N CYS A 90 2.56 11.21 -10.10
CA CYS A 90 3.36 11.25 -8.87
C CYS A 90 3.85 12.68 -8.60
N ASP A 91 4.49 13.28 -9.59
CA ASP A 91 5.00 14.65 -9.51
C ASP A 91 3.86 15.64 -9.33
N TRP A 92 2.77 15.49 -10.10
CA TRP A 92 1.61 16.37 -10.00
C TRP A 92 1.02 16.39 -8.59
N LYS A 93 0.89 15.22 -7.95
CA LYS A 93 0.39 15.14 -6.58
C LYS A 93 1.29 15.89 -5.59
N ARG A 94 2.61 15.81 -5.77
CA ARG A 94 3.58 16.54 -4.93
C ARG A 94 3.55 18.03 -5.17
N VAL A 95 3.43 18.46 -6.43
CA VAL A 95 3.26 19.86 -6.80
C VAL A 95 1.96 20.41 -6.19
N ALA A 96 0.84 19.71 -6.35
CA ALA A 96 -0.45 20.09 -5.77
C ALA A 96 -0.39 20.21 -4.25
N ALA A 97 0.19 19.22 -3.57
CA ALA A 97 0.39 19.25 -2.13
C ALA A 97 1.28 20.42 -1.68
N THR A 98 2.38 20.68 -2.40
CA THR A 98 3.31 21.78 -2.07
C THR A 98 2.64 23.15 -2.22
N ILE A 99 1.84 23.34 -3.27
CA ILE A 99 1.10 24.60 -3.47
C ILE A 99 0.06 24.77 -2.34
N ASN A 100 -0.69 23.72 -2.02
CA ASN A 100 -1.64 23.77 -0.90
C ASN A 100 -0.93 24.01 0.45
N ASP A 101 0.27 23.46 0.66
CA ASP A 101 1.09 23.71 1.86
C ASP A 101 1.49 25.19 1.97
N ARG A 102 1.84 25.86 0.85
CA ARG A 102 2.14 27.30 0.85
C ARG A 102 0.92 28.13 1.26
N PHE A 103 -0.28 27.76 0.79
CA PHE A 103 -1.52 28.41 1.24
C PHE A 103 -1.77 28.18 2.74
N GLU A 104 -1.60 26.94 3.21
CA GLU A 104 -1.82 26.61 4.62
C GLU A 104 -0.83 27.32 5.54
N GLN A 105 0.44 27.44 5.14
CA GLN A 105 1.47 28.22 5.85
C GLN A 105 1.13 29.71 5.94
N ALA A 106 0.41 30.24 4.95
CA ALA A 106 -0.13 31.60 4.96
C ALA A 106 -1.46 31.73 5.75
N GLY A 107 -1.92 30.66 6.42
CA GLY A 107 -3.15 30.65 7.20
C GLY A 107 -4.42 30.40 6.38
N ILE A 108 -4.30 30.08 5.09
CA ILE A 108 -5.43 29.79 4.19
C ILE A 108 -5.58 28.27 4.09
N VAL A 109 -6.61 27.71 4.71
CA VAL A 109 -6.83 26.25 4.74
C VAL A 109 -7.45 25.75 3.42
N PRO A 110 -6.73 24.98 2.59
CA PRO A 110 -7.26 24.43 1.34
C PRO A 110 -8.03 23.12 1.58
N ASP A 111 -8.99 22.80 0.72
CA ASP A 111 -9.53 21.44 0.65
C ASP A 111 -8.54 20.51 -0.07
N ARG A 112 -7.92 19.64 0.73
CA ARG A 112 -6.91 18.66 0.29
C ARG A 112 -7.48 17.57 -0.64
N ALA A 113 -8.80 17.47 -0.80
CA ALA A 113 -9.40 16.61 -1.83
C ALA A 113 -8.93 16.97 -3.25
N SER A 114 -8.56 18.24 -3.48
CA SER A 114 -7.97 18.74 -4.73
C SER A 114 -6.66 18.03 -5.13
N GLU A 115 -5.96 17.38 -4.20
CA GLU A 115 -4.71 16.65 -4.44
C GLU A 115 -4.92 15.22 -4.97
N ARG A 116 -6.16 14.76 -5.08
CA ARG A 116 -6.46 13.44 -5.64
C ARG A 116 -6.43 13.54 -7.16
N VAL A 117 -5.68 12.64 -7.78
CA VAL A 117 -5.43 12.55 -9.23
C VAL A 117 -6.67 12.51 -10.13
N ASN A 118 -7.82 12.05 -9.61
CA ASN A 118 -9.08 11.98 -10.34
C ASN A 118 -10.15 12.94 -9.81
N GLN A 119 -9.78 13.86 -8.91
CA GLN A 119 -10.71 14.86 -8.39
C GLN A 119 -11.10 15.82 -9.51
N ILE A 120 -12.40 16.08 -9.64
CA ILE A 120 -12.93 17.04 -10.59
C ILE A 120 -12.81 18.46 -10.02
N CYS A 121 -12.36 19.38 -10.87
CA CYS A 121 -12.41 20.81 -10.64
C CYS A 121 -13.60 21.40 -11.40
N TYR A 122 -14.57 21.99 -10.71
CA TYR A 122 -15.69 22.67 -11.36
C TYR A 122 -15.21 23.99 -11.97
N LEU A 123 -15.46 24.18 -13.26
CA LEU A 123 -15.16 25.43 -13.96
C LEU A 123 -16.04 26.57 -13.45
N PRO A 124 -15.68 27.85 -13.75
CA PRO A 124 -16.44 29.00 -13.28
C PRO A 124 -17.95 28.90 -13.58
N ASN A 125 -18.75 28.96 -12.51
CA ASN A 125 -20.21 28.90 -12.57
C ASN A 125 -20.77 29.86 -11.52
N ARG A 126 -21.39 30.95 -11.98
CA ARG A 126 -21.85 32.06 -11.15
C ARG A 126 -23.01 31.62 -10.25
N GLY A 127 -22.92 31.97 -8.97
CA GLY A 127 -24.00 31.87 -7.99
C GLY A 127 -24.46 33.24 -7.52
N GLU A 128 -24.78 33.34 -6.23
CA GLU A 128 -25.19 34.59 -5.58
C GLU A 128 -24.08 35.63 -5.58
N TYR A 129 -22.89 35.23 -5.13
CA TYR A 129 -21.67 36.04 -5.19
C TYR A 129 -20.72 35.50 -6.23
N TYR A 130 -20.19 36.38 -7.08
CA TYR A 130 -19.19 36.00 -8.07
C TYR A 130 -18.19 37.12 -8.34
N GLN A 131 -16.94 36.83 -8.02
CA GLN A 131 -15.77 37.60 -8.40
C GLN A 131 -14.75 36.67 -9.06
N PHE A 132 -13.81 37.27 -9.79
CA PHE A 132 -12.71 36.55 -10.41
C PHE A 132 -11.49 37.45 -10.54
N HIS A 133 -10.33 36.83 -10.68
CA HIS A 133 -9.08 37.46 -11.04
C HIS A 133 -8.36 36.59 -12.06
N ILE A 134 -7.72 37.21 -13.05
CA ILE A 134 -6.93 36.53 -14.07
C ILE A 134 -5.59 37.24 -14.12
N GLU A 135 -4.52 36.51 -13.83
CA GLU A 135 -3.16 36.92 -14.13
C GLU A 135 -2.70 36.16 -15.36
N GLN A 136 -2.53 36.88 -16.46
CA GLN A 136 -2.20 36.33 -17.78
C GLN A 136 -0.90 36.89 -18.35
N ASN A 137 -0.28 37.87 -17.66
CA ASN A 137 0.96 38.51 -18.13
C ASN A 137 2.21 37.80 -17.60
N LEU A 138 2.05 36.80 -16.72
CA LEU A 138 3.11 35.95 -16.22
C LEU A 138 3.13 34.62 -16.98
N GLU A 139 4.28 33.97 -17.01
CA GLU A 139 4.42 32.64 -17.61
C GLU A 139 3.71 31.57 -16.75
N PRO A 140 3.33 30.42 -17.34
CA PRO A 140 2.91 29.25 -16.57
C PRO A 140 3.94 28.84 -15.51
N LEU A 141 3.49 28.17 -14.45
CA LEU A 141 4.38 27.77 -13.35
C LEU A 141 5.44 26.77 -13.83
N ASN A 142 6.70 27.20 -13.85
CA ASN A 142 7.84 26.28 -13.96
C ASN A 142 8.06 25.57 -12.61
N TRP A 143 7.21 24.59 -12.33
CA TRP A 143 7.15 23.93 -11.03
C TRP A 143 8.44 23.20 -10.64
N ARG A 144 9.26 22.81 -11.61
CA ARG A 144 10.55 22.14 -11.37
C ARG A 144 11.56 23.07 -10.73
N GLU A 145 11.52 24.36 -11.10
CA GLU A 145 12.39 25.39 -10.55
C GLU A 145 11.75 26.07 -9.34
N ALA A 146 10.50 26.53 -9.47
CA ALA A 146 9.83 27.34 -8.45
C ALA A 146 9.57 26.57 -7.13
N LEU A 147 9.51 25.24 -7.19
CA LEU A 147 9.25 24.36 -6.05
C LEU A 147 10.39 23.35 -5.82
N ALA A 148 11.57 23.58 -6.39
CA ALA A 148 12.66 22.60 -6.41
C ALA A 148 13.02 22.10 -4.99
N ASP A 149 13.18 23.03 -4.05
CA ASP A 149 13.59 22.73 -2.68
C ASP A 149 12.52 21.95 -1.92
N GLU A 150 11.24 22.34 -2.01
CA GLU A 150 10.16 21.64 -1.33
C GLU A 150 9.90 20.25 -1.93
N LEU A 151 10.02 20.10 -3.25
CA LEU A 151 9.90 18.81 -3.92
C LEU A 151 11.05 17.87 -3.54
N ALA A 152 12.28 18.40 -3.48
CA ALA A 152 13.44 17.64 -3.01
C ALA A 152 13.29 17.21 -1.54
N GLU A 153 12.73 18.07 -0.69
CA GLU A 153 12.45 17.73 0.72
C GLU A 153 11.37 16.65 0.84
N LYS A 154 10.25 16.79 0.13
CA LYS A 154 9.20 15.75 0.12
C LYS A 154 9.72 14.42 -0.41
N GLN A 155 10.62 14.44 -1.40
CA GLN A 155 11.28 13.23 -1.91
C GLN A 155 12.18 12.62 -0.83
N ARG A 156 13.04 13.41 -0.16
CA ARG A 156 13.88 12.95 0.95
C ARG A 156 13.07 12.32 2.07
N GLN A 157 11.96 12.94 2.46
CA GLN A 157 11.07 12.40 3.50
C GLN A 157 10.45 11.05 3.07
N ALA A 158 10.00 10.94 1.83
CA ALA A 158 9.47 9.69 1.29
C ALA A 158 10.55 8.59 1.26
N ASP A 159 11.77 8.91 0.86
CA ASP A 159 12.89 7.96 0.81
C ASP A 159 13.33 7.54 2.22
N GLN A 160 13.38 8.48 3.17
CA GLN A 160 13.67 8.18 4.57
C GLN A 160 12.59 7.28 5.19
N GLU A 161 11.32 7.54 4.92
CA GLU A 161 10.23 6.71 5.42
C GLU A 161 10.27 5.32 4.78
N LYS A 162 10.54 5.23 3.48
CA LYS A 162 10.74 3.95 2.79
C LYS A 162 11.90 3.16 3.41
N LEU A 163 13.05 3.81 3.59
CA LEU A 163 14.21 3.19 4.23
C LEU A 163 13.90 2.73 5.66
N ARG A 164 13.18 3.55 6.43
CA ARG A 164 12.75 3.21 7.79
C ARG A 164 11.85 1.99 7.79
N LEU A 165 10.88 1.91 6.88
CA LEU A 165 9.99 0.76 6.74
C LEU A 165 10.76 -0.50 6.34
N ASP A 166 11.72 -0.39 5.43
CA ASP A 166 12.56 -1.52 5.01
C ASP A 166 13.51 -1.98 6.14
N GLN A 167 14.07 -1.06 6.92
CA GLN A 167 14.83 -1.38 8.13
C GLN A 167 13.95 -2.04 9.20
N LEU A 168 12.71 -1.55 9.40
CA LEU A 168 11.74 -2.15 10.32
C LEU A 168 11.38 -3.57 9.91
N LYS A 169 11.14 -3.81 8.61
CA LYS A 169 10.91 -5.15 8.05
C LYS A 169 12.10 -6.07 8.34
N GLU A 170 13.31 -5.62 8.05
CA GLU A 170 14.51 -6.45 8.22
C GLU A 170 14.83 -6.72 9.70
N GLN A 171 14.74 -5.71 10.57
CA GLN A 171 14.90 -5.91 12.02
C GLN A 171 13.86 -6.89 12.58
N SER A 172 12.61 -6.81 12.08
CA SER A 172 11.56 -7.75 12.47
C SER A 172 11.89 -9.16 11.99
N ARG A 173 12.42 -9.30 10.77
CA ARG A 173 12.92 -10.59 10.22
C ARG A 173 14.07 -11.17 11.05
N LEU A 174 15.03 -10.36 11.49
CA LEU A 174 16.16 -10.83 12.30
C LEU A 174 15.71 -11.26 13.70
N LYS A 175 14.86 -10.46 14.37
CA LYS A 175 14.25 -10.83 15.66
C LYS A 175 13.38 -12.07 15.55
N ALA A 176 12.76 -12.28 14.38
CA ALA A 176 12.01 -13.49 14.08
C ALA A 176 12.89 -14.74 14.13
N ILE A 177 14.03 -14.68 13.44
CA ILE A 177 15.02 -15.77 13.36
C ILE A 177 15.56 -16.08 14.76
N GLU A 178 15.87 -15.05 15.57
CA GLU A 178 16.38 -15.22 16.94
C GLU A 178 15.36 -15.90 17.87
N ARG A 179 14.08 -15.47 17.84
CA ARG A 179 13.01 -16.03 18.69
C ARG A 179 12.65 -17.47 18.32
N MET A 180 12.87 -17.86 17.08
CA MET A 180 12.60 -19.21 16.57
C MET A 180 13.57 -20.28 17.06
N ALA A 181 14.69 -19.90 17.67
CA ALA A 181 15.61 -20.83 18.33
C ALA A 181 14.98 -21.60 19.50
N THR A 182 13.76 -21.25 19.93
CA THR A 182 13.02 -21.93 21.01
C THR A 182 12.02 -23.01 20.54
N GLY A 183 12.02 -23.40 19.26
CA GLY A 183 11.38 -24.65 18.80
C GLY A 183 9.88 -24.59 18.46
N SER A 184 9.35 -23.47 17.97
CA SER A 184 7.94 -23.38 17.54
C SER A 184 7.69 -24.16 16.24
N HIS A 185 6.76 -25.12 16.26
CA HIS A 185 6.44 -25.98 15.10
C HIS A 185 5.39 -25.39 14.12
N SER A 186 4.79 -24.25 14.46
CA SER A 186 3.75 -23.60 13.65
C SER A 186 4.28 -22.35 12.94
N PRO A 187 4.28 -22.30 11.59
CA PRO A 187 4.65 -21.10 10.82
C PRO A 187 3.86 -19.84 11.20
N ILE A 188 2.61 -20.01 11.65
CA ILE A 188 1.74 -18.90 12.06
C ILE A 188 2.18 -18.35 13.42
N GLU A 189 2.44 -19.22 14.39
CA GLU A 189 2.92 -18.79 15.71
C GLU A 189 4.30 -18.16 15.61
N ALA A 190 5.17 -18.77 14.80
CA ALA A 190 6.46 -18.22 14.42
C ALA A 190 6.32 -16.79 13.89
N PHE A 191 5.43 -16.58 12.92
CA PHE A 191 5.18 -15.27 12.35
C PHE A 191 4.63 -14.28 13.39
N ASN A 192 3.60 -14.66 14.14
CA ASN A 192 2.92 -13.78 15.10
C ASN A 192 3.82 -13.39 16.29
N HIS A 193 4.75 -14.24 16.70
CA HIS A 193 5.76 -13.89 17.71
C HIS A 193 6.86 -12.99 17.15
N SER A 194 7.07 -13.03 15.85
CA SER A 194 8.16 -12.36 15.16
C SER A 194 7.80 -10.93 14.75
N TYR A 195 6.57 -10.76 14.26
CA TYR A 195 6.06 -9.50 13.73
C TYR A 195 4.95 -8.97 14.63
N LEU A 196 5.17 -7.78 15.21
CA LEU A 196 4.14 -7.15 16.05
C LEU A 196 3.02 -6.62 15.15
N VAL A 197 1.78 -6.84 15.57
CA VAL A 197 0.58 -6.34 14.86
C VAL A 197 0.68 -4.85 14.54
N MET A 198 1.20 -4.04 15.46
CA MET A 198 1.42 -2.61 15.26
C MET A 198 2.28 -2.32 14.02
N GLN A 199 3.40 -3.05 13.89
CA GLN A 199 4.35 -2.88 12.80
C GLN A 199 3.75 -3.33 11.47
N CYS A 200 3.03 -4.45 11.47
CA CYS A 200 2.33 -4.91 10.27
C CYS A 200 1.26 -3.90 9.81
N LEU A 201 0.48 -3.33 10.72
CA LEU A 201 -0.51 -2.32 10.38
C LEU A 201 0.15 -1.10 9.72
N GLU A 202 1.19 -0.54 10.35
CA GLU A 202 1.92 0.61 9.79
C GLU A 202 2.51 0.27 8.42
N LEU A 203 3.11 -0.91 8.28
CA LEU A 203 3.68 -1.37 7.03
C LEU A 203 2.65 -1.49 5.90
N TYR A 204 1.44 -1.94 6.21
CA TYR A 204 0.37 -2.10 5.22
C TYR A 204 -0.48 -0.84 5.02
N GLY A 205 0.03 0.33 5.43
CA GLY A 205 -0.57 1.62 5.13
C GLY A 205 -1.65 2.08 6.11
N TYR A 206 -1.78 1.43 7.27
CA TYR A 206 -2.65 1.94 8.32
C TYR A 206 -2.01 3.16 8.98
N THR A 207 -2.78 4.24 9.07
CA THR A 207 -2.29 5.48 9.69
C THR A 207 -2.69 5.54 11.15
N ARG A 208 -1.73 5.77 12.05
CA ARG A 208 -2.01 5.90 13.48
C ARG A 208 -2.74 7.20 13.78
N VAL A 209 -3.88 7.11 14.47
CA VAL A 209 -4.69 8.24 14.95
C VAL A 209 -4.96 8.06 16.44
N GLY A 210 -4.13 8.70 17.26
CA GLY A 210 -4.15 8.54 18.71
C GLY A 210 -3.85 7.09 19.14
N LYS A 211 -4.84 6.44 19.78
CA LYS A 211 -4.76 5.02 20.20
C LYS A 211 -5.30 4.04 19.16
N LYS A 212 -5.82 4.53 18.03
CA LYS A 212 -6.43 3.74 16.97
C LYS A 212 -5.62 3.86 15.68
N TYR A 213 -5.98 3.04 14.72
CA TYR A 213 -5.48 3.07 13.35
C TYR A 213 -6.63 3.31 12.36
N LEU A 214 -6.36 4.15 11.36
CA LEU A 214 -7.20 4.33 10.18
C LEU A 214 -6.79 3.31 9.14
N SER A 215 -7.74 2.50 8.68
CA SER A 215 -7.50 1.54 7.61
C SER A 215 -7.28 2.24 6.27
N PRO A 216 -6.29 1.81 5.47
CA PRO A 216 -6.11 2.31 4.11
C PRO A 216 -7.30 2.00 3.20
N ASN A 217 -8.14 1.04 3.58
CA ASN A 217 -9.34 0.64 2.84
C ASN A 217 -10.58 1.46 3.24
N SER A 218 -10.49 2.29 4.30
CA SER A 218 -11.66 3.02 4.81
C SER A 218 -11.97 4.25 3.95
N GLY A 219 -13.18 4.30 3.39
CA GLY A 219 -13.70 5.49 2.70
C GLY A 219 -14.21 6.59 3.64
N SER A 220 -14.41 6.30 4.93
CA SER A 220 -15.02 7.23 5.91
C SER A 220 -14.03 8.22 6.54
N GLY A 221 -12.73 7.94 6.45
CA GLY A 221 -11.68 8.73 7.11
C GLY A 221 -11.58 8.55 8.63
N ASN A 222 -12.47 7.77 9.25
CA ASN A 222 -12.47 7.57 10.71
C ASN A 222 -11.55 6.43 11.15
N ALA A 223 -10.76 6.64 12.21
CA ALA A 223 -9.93 5.56 12.77
C ALA A 223 -10.79 4.54 13.55
N GLY A 224 -10.65 3.27 13.19
CA GLY A 224 -11.54 2.18 13.65
C GLY A 224 -10.82 0.88 13.98
N VAL A 225 -9.50 0.84 13.85
CA VAL A 225 -8.69 -0.35 14.19
C VAL A 225 -8.02 -0.17 15.53
N THR A 226 -8.14 -1.16 16.40
CA THR A 226 -7.54 -1.20 17.74
C THR A 226 -6.69 -2.44 17.92
N ILE A 227 -5.63 -2.35 18.74
CA ILE A 227 -4.72 -3.45 19.04
C ILE A 227 -4.93 -3.89 20.50
N GLN A 228 -5.03 -5.20 20.74
CA GLN A 228 -5.04 -5.83 22.06
C GLN A 228 -4.08 -7.03 22.05
N GLY A 229 -2.93 -6.90 22.72
CA GLY A 229 -1.87 -7.90 22.69
C GLY A 229 -1.38 -8.16 21.26
N HIS A 230 -1.43 -9.43 20.84
CA HIS A 230 -1.04 -9.87 19.48
C HIS A 230 -2.22 -9.90 18.50
N ARG A 231 -3.33 -9.21 18.80
CA ARG A 231 -4.52 -9.17 17.94
C ARG A 231 -4.90 -7.75 17.60
N TRP A 232 -5.45 -7.57 16.41
CA TRP A 232 -6.14 -6.35 16.01
C TRP A 232 -7.63 -6.62 15.85
N THR A 233 -8.43 -5.56 15.95
CA THR A 233 -9.86 -5.58 15.64
C THR A 233 -10.19 -4.32 14.86
N SER A 234 -10.90 -4.48 13.75
CA SER A 234 -11.41 -3.39 12.91
C SER A 234 -12.92 -3.33 13.00
N SER A 235 -13.45 -2.11 13.17
CA SER A 235 -14.87 -1.80 13.01
C SER A 235 -15.24 -1.40 11.56
N HIS A 236 -14.29 -1.45 10.63
CA HIS A 236 -14.53 -1.08 9.24
C HIS A 236 -15.07 -2.26 8.44
N GLY A 237 -16.24 -2.12 7.84
CA GLY A 237 -16.77 -3.11 6.90
C GLY A 237 -15.85 -3.32 5.69
N SER A 238 -15.06 -2.31 5.32
CA SER A 238 -14.07 -2.39 4.23
C SER A 238 -12.89 -3.31 4.54
N ASP A 239 -12.68 -3.70 5.80
CA ASP A 239 -11.63 -4.65 6.19
C ASP A 239 -12.15 -6.10 6.25
N ALA A 240 -13.42 -6.33 5.88
CA ALA A 240 -13.99 -7.67 5.83
C ALA A 240 -13.15 -8.59 4.93
N GLY A 241 -12.73 -9.75 5.48
CA GLY A 241 -11.94 -10.75 4.75
C GLY A 241 -10.43 -10.71 5.00
N ILE A 242 -9.87 -9.63 5.58
CA ILE A 242 -8.43 -9.57 5.94
C ILE A 242 -8.10 -10.58 7.05
N GLY A 243 -9.00 -10.69 8.03
CA GLY A 243 -8.92 -11.66 9.12
C GLY A 243 -10.26 -12.36 9.32
N LYS A 244 -10.52 -12.81 10.54
CA LYS A 244 -11.78 -13.44 10.90
C LYS A 244 -12.89 -12.40 11.05
N THR A 245 -13.92 -12.50 10.22
CA THR A 245 -15.13 -11.67 10.33
C THR A 245 -15.81 -11.91 11.68
N ASN A 246 -16.23 -10.82 12.34
CA ASN A 246 -16.99 -10.89 13.57
C ASN A 246 -18.36 -11.54 13.29
N LYS A 247 -18.87 -12.33 14.24
CA LYS A 247 -20.16 -13.07 14.09
C LYS A 247 -21.35 -12.18 13.72
N ASN A 248 -21.27 -10.88 14.04
CA ASN A 248 -22.35 -9.91 13.81
C ASN A 248 -22.13 -9.04 12.55
N GLY A 249 -21.16 -9.36 11.69
CA GLY A 249 -20.96 -8.70 10.39
C GLY A 249 -20.40 -7.26 10.42
N GLY A 250 -20.30 -6.62 11.59
CA GLY A 250 -19.87 -5.23 11.74
C GLY A 250 -18.36 -4.98 11.81
N GLY A 251 -17.52 -5.92 11.37
CA GLY A 251 -16.07 -5.79 11.42
C GLY A 251 -15.32 -7.12 11.38
N CYS A 252 -14.01 -7.08 11.53
CA CYS A 252 -13.14 -8.25 11.54
C CYS A 252 -12.06 -8.12 12.61
N ASN A 253 -11.45 -9.24 12.97
CA ASN A 253 -10.30 -9.28 13.86
C ASN A 253 -9.28 -10.28 13.34
N GLY A 254 -8.02 -10.09 13.68
CA GLY A 254 -6.96 -10.96 13.21
C GLY A 254 -5.68 -10.79 14.00
N ASP A 255 -4.63 -11.41 13.50
CA ASP A 255 -3.27 -11.25 13.99
C ASP A 255 -2.34 -10.73 12.87
N ALA A 256 -1.03 -10.74 13.12
CA ALA A 256 -0.05 -10.27 12.15
C ALA A 256 -0.01 -11.16 10.90
N PHE A 257 -0.19 -12.47 11.05
CA PHE A 257 -0.20 -13.42 9.94
C PHE A 257 -1.43 -13.24 9.03
N ASP A 258 -2.59 -12.89 9.59
CA ASP A 258 -3.78 -12.55 8.80
C ASP A 258 -3.51 -11.32 7.89
N LEU A 259 -2.88 -10.27 8.43
CA LEU A 259 -2.47 -9.10 7.65
C LEU A 259 -1.50 -9.48 6.52
N PHE A 260 -0.46 -10.25 6.85
CA PHE A 260 0.50 -10.77 5.88
C PHE A 260 -0.16 -11.59 4.77
N THR A 261 -1.11 -12.46 5.13
CA THR A 261 -1.87 -13.28 4.18
C THR A 261 -2.65 -12.40 3.20
N TRP A 262 -3.28 -11.34 3.69
CA TRP A 262 -4.06 -10.44 2.84
C TRP A 262 -3.18 -9.60 1.93
N TYR A 263 -2.25 -8.84 2.50
CA TYR A 263 -1.53 -7.79 1.77
C TYR A 263 -0.39 -8.34 0.89
N GLU A 264 0.29 -9.41 1.29
CA GLU A 264 1.42 -9.96 0.54
C GLU A 264 1.02 -11.17 -0.32
N HIS A 265 -0.02 -11.89 0.08
CA HIS A 265 -0.45 -13.11 -0.60
C HIS A 265 -1.87 -13.06 -1.16
N ARG A 266 -2.48 -11.87 -1.25
CA ARG A 266 -3.82 -11.65 -1.84
C ARG A 266 -4.91 -12.54 -1.21
N GLY A 267 -4.81 -12.76 0.10
CA GLY A 267 -5.73 -13.63 0.85
C GLY A 267 -5.44 -15.14 0.69
N ASN A 268 -4.41 -15.53 -0.07
CA ASN A 268 -4.06 -16.94 -0.26
C ASN A 268 -3.31 -17.48 0.96
N ARG A 269 -4.07 -18.05 1.90
CA ARG A 269 -3.55 -18.62 3.14
C ARG A 269 -2.50 -19.72 2.94
N ASN A 270 -2.64 -20.56 1.91
CA ASN A 270 -1.67 -21.63 1.65
C ASN A 270 -0.33 -21.07 1.15
N ALA A 271 -0.37 -20.05 0.29
CA ALA A 271 0.83 -19.35 -0.15
C ALA A 271 1.52 -18.64 1.02
N ALA A 272 0.76 -17.97 1.89
CA ALA A 272 1.28 -17.32 3.08
C ALA A 272 1.91 -18.32 4.07
N LEU A 273 1.26 -19.48 4.29
CA LEU A 273 1.79 -20.54 5.15
C LEU A 273 3.11 -21.08 4.62
N LYS A 274 3.21 -21.29 3.31
CA LYS A 274 4.45 -21.72 2.67
C LYS A 274 5.54 -20.66 2.85
N ALA A 275 5.24 -19.40 2.54
CA ALA A 275 6.19 -18.30 2.68
C ALA A 275 6.69 -18.15 4.12
N ALA A 276 5.80 -18.10 5.11
CA ALA A 276 6.19 -18.03 6.52
C ALA A 276 6.98 -19.28 6.95
N GLY A 277 6.61 -20.47 6.49
CA GLY A 277 7.33 -21.71 6.80
C GLY A 277 8.73 -21.78 6.17
N ASP A 278 8.98 -21.01 5.12
CA ASP A 278 10.29 -20.86 4.48
C ASP A 278 11.12 -19.71 5.11
N MET A 279 10.46 -18.67 5.63
CA MET A 279 11.08 -17.54 6.33
C MET A 279 11.74 -17.94 7.66
N PHE A 280 11.22 -18.97 8.33
CA PHE A 280 11.65 -19.33 9.68
C PHE A 280 12.22 -20.74 9.74
N THR A 281 13.12 -20.99 10.69
CA THR A 281 13.82 -22.27 10.83
C THR A 281 13.60 -22.92 12.20
N VAL A 282 13.51 -24.25 12.23
CA VAL A 282 13.58 -25.09 13.43
C VAL A 282 14.73 -26.07 13.24
N ASN A 283 15.64 -26.15 14.22
CA ASN A 283 16.85 -26.99 14.17
C ASN A 283 17.70 -26.75 12.89
N GLY A 284 17.86 -25.49 12.49
CA GLY A 284 18.66 -25.09 11.33
C GLY A 284 18.03 -25.40 9.97
N LYS A 285 16.76 -25.83 9.91
CA LYS A 285 16.03 -26.10 8.67
C LYS A 285 14.73 -25.29 8.62
N PRO A 286 14.28 -24.84 7.43
CA PRO A 286 12.97 -24.20 7.29
C PRO A 286 11.85 -25.02 7.94
N ILE A 287 10.90 -24.37 8.62
CA ILE A 287 9.79 -25.05 9.31
C ILE A 287 9.08 -26.03 8.36
N ASN A 288 8.87 -25.65 7.10
CA ASN A 288 8.24 -26.52 6.11
C ASN A 288 9.00 -27.85 5.93
N LYS A 289 10.34 -27.79 5.85
CA LYS A 289 11.18 -28.99 5.71
C LYS A 289 11.18 -29.84 6.99
N ALA A 290 11.15 -29.20 8.16
CA ALA A 290 11.07 -29.90 9.44
C ALA A 290 9.71 -30.62 9.59
N ASN A 291 8.61 -29.93 9.29
CA ASN A 291 7.26 -30.47 9.35
C ASN A 291 7.03 -31.59 8.33
N GLN A 292 7.57 -31.45 7.12
CA GLN A 292 7.51 -32.51 6.10
C GLN A 292 8.24 -33.78 6.56
N ARG A 293 9.41 -33.66 7.20
CA ARG A 293 10.14 -34.80 7.75
C ARG A 293 9.38 -35.48 8.89
N ALA A 294 8.88 -34.70 9.85
CA ALA A 294 8.08 -35.22 10.96
C ALA A 294 6.81 -35.93 10.47
N TYR A 295 6.14 -35.42 9.42
CA TYR A 295 5.00 -36.09 8.80
C TYR A 295 5.39 -37.40 8.12
N MET A 296 6.53 -37.44 7.42
CA MET A 296 7.05 -38.66 6.79
C MET A 296 7.47 -39.71 7.83
N GLU A 297 8.09 -39.30 8.93
CA GLU A 297 8.48 -40.15 10.07
C GLU A 297 7.25 -40.70 10.80
N ASN A 298 6.25 -39.87 11.09
CA ASN A 298 5.00 -40.34 11.72
C ASN A 298 4.20 -41.28 10.81
N ASN A 299 4.21 -41.06 9.49
CA ASN A 299 3.56 -41.97 8.55
C ASN A 299 4.36 -43.26 8.32
N SER A 300 5.68 -43.24 8.47
CA SER A 300 6.51 -44.44 8.36
C SER A 300 6.40 -45.29 9.62
N THR A 301 6.38 -44.69 10.83
CA THR A 301 6.10 -45.39 12.09
C THR A 301 4.67 -45.93 12.13
N ALA A 302 3.66 -45.14 11.74
CA ALA A 302 2.28 -45.63 11.65
C ALA A 302 2.09 -46.77 10.63
N LYS A 303 2.88 -46.79 9.55
CA LYS A 303 2.93 -47.93 8.61
C LYS A 303 3.70 -49.13 9.17
N ALA A 304 4.78 -48.91 9.92
CA ALA A 304 5.56 -49.97 10.56
C ALA A 304 4.75 -50.66 11.67
N ASP A 305 4.04 -49.91 12.51
CA ASP A 305 3.19 -50.44 13.59
C ASP A 305 2.02 -51.26 13.03
N LYS A 306 1.42 -50.84 11.91
CA LYS A 306 0.40 -51.65 11.19
C LYS A 306 0.97 -52.95 10.60
N LYS A 307 2.26 -52.96 10.23
CA LYS A 307 2.94 -54.12 9.67
C LYS A 307 3.38 -55.11 10.75
N ILE A 308 3.71 -54.63 11.96
CA ILE A 308 4.06 -55.48 13.12
C ILE A 308 2.83 -56.23 13.64
N VAL A 309 1.63 -55.62 13.62
CA VAL A 309 0.38 -56.28 14.02
C VAL A 309 -0.06 -57.40 13.05
N THR A 310 0.51 -57.50 11.85
CA THR A 310 0.05 -58.41 10.78
C THR A 310 0.98 -59.59 10.47
N VAL A 311 2.07 -59.83 11.22
CA VAL A 311 3.00 -60.95 10.95
C VAL A 311 3.13 -61.93 12.14
N SER A 312 2.20 -62.90 12.18
CA SER A 312 2.32 -64.34 12.56
C SER A 312 2.64 -64.82 14.00
N PRO A 313 2.37 -66.11 14.36
CA PRO A 313 1.43 -67.11 13.78
C PRO A 313 0.59 -67.88 14.85
N ALA A 314 -0.45 -68.55 14.37
CA ALA A 314 -1.14 -69.63 15.08
C ALA A 314 -0.59 -71.01 14.65
N VAL A 315 0.07 -71.75 15.55
CA VAL A 315 0.12 -73.22 15.57
C VAL A 315 0.19 -73.69 17.04
N PRO A 316 -0.69 -74.59 17.50
CA PRO A 316 -0.78 -74.96 18.91
C PRO A 316 0.17 -76.13 19.27
N LEU A 317 1.05 -75.93 20.25
CA LEU A 317 1.79 -77.00 20.93
C LEU A 317 1.02 -77.42 22.19
N LYS A 318 0.51 -78.65 22.18
CA LYS A 318 -0.08 -79.35 23.32
C LYS A 318 1.02 -79.62 24.36
N VAL A 319 0.95 -79.01 25.54
CA VAL A 319 1.69 -79.47 26.73
C VAL A 319 0.74 -79.46 27.92
N LYS A 320 0.76 -80.57 28.66
CA LYS A 320 -0.10 -80.89 29.80
C LYS A 320 0.21 -80.00 31.00
N SER A 321 -0.85 -79.73 31.74
CA SER A 321 -0.93 -79.08 33.05
C SER A 321 -0.12 -79.79 34.13
N GLU A 322 0.63 -79.01 34.91
CA GLU A 322 0.89 -79.28 36.33
C GLU A 322 0.91 -77.93 37.06
N GLU A 323 0.09 -77.83 38.12
CA GLU A 323 -0.07 -76.69 39.01
C GLU A 323 1.14 -76.56 39.95
N VAL A 324 1.68 -75.35 40.12
CA VAL A 324 2.27 -74.94 41.41
C VAL A 324 2.02 -73.45 41.65
N SER A 325 1.41 -73.18 42.80
CA SER A 325 1.10 -71.90 43.43
C SER A 325 2.33 -71.15 43.93
N LEU A 326 2.32 -69.80 43.92
CA LEU A 326 2.66 -68.91 45.06
C LEU A 326 3.01 -67.45 44.67
N THR A 327 2.16 -66.54 45.16
CA THR A 327 2.40 -65.19 45.73
C THR A 327 3.32 -64.15 45.06
N LEU A 328 2.68 -63.02 44.74
CA LEU A 328 3.23 -61.66 44.65
C LEU A 328 3.93 -61.22 45.94
N GLN A 329 5.15 -60.67 45.84
CA GLN A 329 5.56 -59.46 46.57
C GLN A 329 6.59 -58.64 45.77
N ASN A 330 6.30 -57.34 45.68
CA ASN A 330 7.15 -56.25 45.19
C ASN A 330 8.52 -56.22 45.88
N ASN A 331 9.55 -55.80 45.14
CA ASN A 331 10.37 -54.62 45.44
C ASN A 331 11.55 -54.57 44.46
N ASN A 332 11.63 -53.53 43.63
CA ASN A 332 12.92 -53.18 43.04
C ASN A 332 13.19 -51.67 43.15
N ARG A 333 14.24 -51.40 43.92
CA ARG A 333 14.80 -50.11 44.29
C ARG A 333 15.88 -49.75 43.27
N ILE A 334 15.83 -48.51 42.81
CA ILE A 334 16.78 -47.86 41.90
C ILE A 334 18.12 -47.61 42.62
N VAL A 335 19.23 -47.93 41.93
CA VAL A 335 20.57 -47.33 42.08
C VAL A 335 21.14 -47.30 40.64
N ARG A 336 21.20 -46.14 39.97
CA ARG A 336 22.25 -45.09 39.97
C ARG A 336 23.60 -45.53 39.41
N GLU A 337 24.24 -44.54 38.79
CA GLU A 337 25.64 -44.43 38.35
C GLU A 337 25.90 -44.73 36.85
N SER A 338 26.75 -43.99 36.14
CA SER A 338 27.40 -42.69 36.35
C SER A 338 28.20 -42.36 35.07
N ASN A 339 28.54 -41.07 34.89
CA ASN A 339 29.76 -40.53 34.26
C ASN A 339 29.99 -40.69 32.73
N ASN A 340 29.75 -39.60 31.98
CA ASN A 340 30.72 -38.63 31.37
C ASN A 340 32.14 -39.14 30.96
N PRO A 341 32.99 -38.40 30.18
CA PRO A 341 32.82 -37.30 29.19
C PRO A 341 33.71 -37.48 27.91
N LEU A 342 33.92 -36.38 27.15
CA LEU A 342 35.05 -36.02 26.25
C LEU A 342 34.89 -36.49 24.79
N SER A 343 35.28 -35.75 23.74
CA SER A 343 36.01 -34.49 23.56
C SER A 343 35.93 -34.10 22.07
N ASP A 344 36.01 -32.79 21.79
CA ASP A 344 36.73 -32.12 20.68
C ASP A 344 36.74 -32.73 19.27
N ILE A 345 36.43 -31.88 18.27
CA ILE A 345 37.28 -31.67 17.07
C ILE A 345 36.83 -30.38 16.35
N GLU A 346 37.84 -29.59 15.99
CA GLU A 346 37.82 -28.33 15.27
C GLU A 346 37.48 -28.44 13.77
N ASN A 347 37.03 -27.30 13.22
CA ASN A 347 37.33 -26.70 11.91
C ASN A 347 37.24 -27.53 10.62
N THR A 348 36.41 -27.06 9.68
CA THR A 348 36.80 -26.96 8.26
C THR A 348 36.00 -25.87 7.54
N GLU A 349 36.73 -24.96 6.90
CA GLU A 349 36.24 -24.07 5.84
C GLU A 349 35.84 -24.88 4.59
N GLY A 350 34.86 -24.41 3.84
CA GLY A 350 34.46 -25.02 2.57
C GLY A 350 33.49 -24.16 1.78
N ALA A 351 34.01 -23.55 0.72
CA ALA A 351 33.30 -22.77 -0.29
C ALA A 351 32.20 -23.57 -1.02
N GLY A 352 31.19 -22.85 -1.53
CA GLY A 352 30.21 -23.41 -2.47
C GLY A 352 29.12 -22.41 -2.83
N GLY A 353 29.28 -21.76 -3.98
CA GLY A 353 28.23 -20.94 -4.58
C GLY A 353 27.05 -21.79 -5.06
N THR A 354 25.90 -21.15 -5.25
CA THR A 354 24.90 -21.53 -6.26
C THR A 354 23.92 -20.38 -6.50
N GLU A 355 23.61 -20.21 -7.77
CA GLU A 355 22.68 -19.27 -8.40
C GLU A 355 21.23 -19.42 -7.88
N GLY A 356 20.43 -18.35 -8.01
CA GLY A 356 18.98 -18.50 -7.86
C GLY A 356 18.16 -17.21 -7.76
N THR A 357 17.80 -16.65 -8.93
CA THR A 357 16.53 -15.99 -9.24
C THR A 357 16.10 -14.74 -8.45
N ALA A 358 16.34 -13.58 -9.06
CA ALA A 358 15.70 -12.31 -8.71
C ALA A 358 14.22 -12.30 -9.15
N TYR A 359 13.32 -11.97 -8.22
CA TYR A 359 11.96 -11.53 -8.52
C TYR A 359 12.00 -10.02 -8.77
N SER A 360 11.51 -9.62 -9.95
CA SER A 360 11.37 -8.23 -10.38
C SER A 360 10.17 -7.58 -9.69
N ASP A 361 10.43 -6.61 -8.82
CA ASP A 361 9.45 -5.62 -8.40
C ASP A 361 9.54 -4.40 -9.33
N VAL A 362 8.39 -4.03 -9.90
CA VAL A 362 8.21 -2.88 -10.79
C VAL A 362 8.40 -1.60 -9.99
N ALA A 363 9.60 -1.05 -10.05
CA ALA A 363 9.89 0.33 -9.67
C ALA A 363 9.62 1.25 -10.86
N CYS A 364 8.87 2.33 -10.64
CA CYS A 364 8.79 3.46 -11.56
C CYS A 364 10.12 4.22 -11.50
N ASP A 365 11.09 3.80 -12.30
CA ASP A 365 12.33 4.52 -12.51
C ASP A 365 12.24 5.29 -13.84
N GLY A 366 12.21 6.61 -13.76
CA GLY A 366 12.25 7.51 -14.90
C GLY A 366 13.66 8.01 -15.07
N SER A 367 14.44 7.34 -15.93
CA SER A 367 15.72 7.87 -16.43
C SER A 367 15.57 8.39 -17.87
N PRO A 368 16.20 9.53 -18.21
CA PRO A 368 15.98 10.25 -19.48
C PRO A 368 16.73 9.59 -20.64
N ILE A 369 16.06 9.47 -21.78
CA ILE A 369 16.67 9.04 -23.04
C ILE A 369 17.28 10.28 -23.72
N ASN A 370 18.61 10.30 -23.82
CA ASN A 370 19.32 11.14 -24.77
C ASN A 370 19.08 10.57 -26.18
N HIS A 371 18.52 11.37 -27.08
CA HIS A 371 18.65 11.14 -28.52
C HIS A 371 19.08 12.44 -29.18
N ASP A 372 20.35 12.47 -29.55
CA ASP A 372 20.87 13.29 -30.62
C ASP A 372 21.28 12.31 -31.73
N GLU A 373 20.59 12.33 -32.86
CA GLU A 373 21.21 12.37 -34.20
C GLU A 373 20.16 12.31 -35.32
N ARG A 374 20.47 13.07 -36.35
CA ARG A 374 19.70 13.43 -37.54
C ARG A 374 19.38 12.21 -38.41
N THR A 375 18.22 12.21 -39.05
CA THR A 375 18.10 11.82 -40.46
C THR A 375 16.95 12.58 -41.14
N GLU A 376 17.29 13.14 -42.30
CA GLU A 376 16.41 13.81 -43.26
C GLU A 376 15.39 12.82 -43.87
N GLY A 377 14.18 13.28 -44.20
CA GLY A 377 13.20 12.43 -44.88
C GLY A 377 11.83 13.09 -45.12
N THR A 378 11.78 13.91 -46.17
CA THR A 378 10.68 14.09 -47.14
C THR A 378 9.21 14.00 -46.69
N ILE A 379 8.53 15.14 -46.80
CA ILE A 379 7.07 15.36 -46.73
C ILE A 379 6.37 14.75 -47.97
N PRO A 380 5.22 14.08 -47.82
CA PRO A 380 4.20 14.05 -48.86
C PRO A 380 3.01 14.93 -48.49
N HIS A 381 2.75 15.90 -49.37
CA HIS A 381 1.49 16.62 -49.52
C HIS A 381 0.31 15.65 -49.66
N PHE A 382 -0.77 15.91 -48.92
CA PHE A 382 -2.11 15.47 -49.30
C PHE A 382 -3.04 16.68 -49.27
N GLU A 383 -3.30 17.23 -50.46
CA GLU A 383 -4.48 18.03 -50.75
C GLU A 383 -5.70 17.09 -50.83
N GLY A 384 -6.83 17.55 -50.31
CA GLY A 384 -8.07 16.79 -50.26
C GLY A 384 -9.24 17.73 -50.00
N ASP A 385 -9.81 18.19 -51.11
CA ASP A 385 -10.85 19.16 -51.35
C ASP A 385 -12.03 19.25 -50.35
N ILE A 386 -12.40 20.52 -50.11
CA ILE A 386 -13.63 20.98 -49.46
C ILE A 386 -14.67 21.20 -50.58
N ASP A 387 -15.84 20.58 -50.47
CA ASP A 387 -17.00 20.88 -51.32
C ASP A 387 -18.11 21.55 -50.47
N PRO A 388 -18.56 22.77 -50.79
CA PRO A 388 -19.52 23.52 -49.99
C PRO A 388 -20.98 23.27 -50.43
N LEU A 389 -21.81 22.81 -49.50
CA LEU A 389 -23.26 22.70 -49.71
C LEU A 389 -23.97 24.04 -49.45
N HIS A 390 -24.32 24.66 -50.57
CA HIS A 390 -25.46 25.53 -50.86
C HIS A 390 -26.43 25.90 -49.73
N ASP A 391 -26.52 27.21 -49.47
CA ASP A 391 -27.71 27.90 -48.99
C ASP A 391 -28.78 27.99 -50.10
N THR A 392 -30.04 27.84 -49.69
CA THR A 392 -31.20 28.48 -50.35
C THR A 392 -32.12 29.03 -49.27
N ASP A 393 -32.22 30.35 -49.23
CA ASP A 393 -33.19 31.13 -48.48
C ASP A 393 -34.63 30.86 -48.90
N GLY A 394 -35.56 31.07 -47.97
CA GLY A 394 -36.98 31.20 -48.27
C GLY A 394 -37.88 31.40 -47.04
N ASN A 395 -37.97 32.63 -46.53
CA ASN A 395 -39.24 33.32 -46.23
C ASN A 395 -39.03 34.61 -45.41
N GLY A 396 -39.57 35.73 -45.92
CA GLY A 396 -39.94 36.92 -45.15
C GLY A 396 -39.21 38.20 -45.52
#